data_AF-A0A353F0Z0-F1
#
_entry.id   AF-A0A353F0Z0-F1
#
_cell.length_a   1.000
_cell.length_b   1.000
_cell.length_c   1.000
_cell.angle_alpha   90.00
_cell.angle_beta   90.00
_cell.angle_gamma   90.00
#
_symmetry.space_group_name_H-M   'P 1'
#
loop_
_entity.id
_entity.type
_entity.pdbx_description
1 polymer ?
#
loop_
_entity_poly.entity_id
_entity_poly.type
_entity_poly.pdbx_seq_one_letter_code
_entity_poly.pdbx_strand_id
1 'polypeptide(L)'
;MSNSLKIALPKGSLQKPTLDLLEKAGYNIYTSDRGLRPSSDDDSLDIYMIRAQEIARYIEQGFIDCGITGLDWAYGHDVDLVDLAELPYSRASTRPTRWVLVVPEDSPVKTVQDLEGKHIATEGIEITKRYLAEKGVKASVEFSWGATEVKV
;
A
#
# COMPACT_ATOMS: atom_id res chain seq x y z
N MET A 1 15.59 27.48 -10.74
CA MET A 1 14.63 26.50 -10.20
C MET A 1 15.46 25.30 -9.78
N SER A 2 15.41 24.90 -8.51
CA SER A 2 16.04 23.64 -8.11
C SER A 2 15.23 22.51 -8.73
N ASN A 3 15.87 21.68 -9.55
CA ASN A 3 15.27 20.50 -10.16
C ASN A 3 15.29 19.35 -9.15
N SER A 4 14.60 19.52 -8.02
CA SER A 4 14.53 18.51 -6.97
C SER A 4 13.44 17.49 -7.30
N LEU A 5 13.75 16.21 -7.19
CA LEU A 5 12.80 15.11 -7.35
C LEU A 5 11.93 14.99 -6.09
N LYS A 6 10.61 15.18 -6.23
CA LYS A 6 9.66 14.98 -5.14
C LYS A 6 9.34 13.51 -4.99
N ILE A 7 9.86 12.90 -3.93
CA ILE A 7 9.70 11.47 -3.67
C ILE A 7 8.88 11.21 -2.40
N ALA A 8 7.88 10.35 -2.49
CA ALA A 8 7.10 9.90 -1.34
C ALA A 8 7.64 8.57 -0.79
N LEU A 9 7.85 8.53 0.53
CA LEU A 9 8.22 7.33 1.28
C LEU A 9 7.09 6.90 2.21
N PRO A 10 6.88 5.59 2.42
CA PRO A 10 5.74 5.09 3.17
C PRO A 10 5.93 5.34 4.66
N LYS A 11 4.97 6.01 5.28
CA LYS A 11 4.88 6.17 6.73
C LYS A 11 4.26 4.92 7.37
N GLY A 12 4.64 4.62 8.62
CA GLY A 12 4.07 3.51 9.39
C GLY A 12 4.93 2.25 9.32
N SER A 13 4.31 1.08 9.11
CA SER A 13 4.98 -0.22 9.23
C SER A 13 6.12 -0.44 8.23
N LEU A 14 6.07 0.19 7.06
CA LEU A 14 7.10 0.12 6.03
C LEU A 14 8.18 1.20 6.18
N GLN A 15 8.02 2.18 7.07
CA GLN A 15 8.93 3.31 7.20
C GLN A 15 10.36 2.86 7.51
N LYS A 16 10.57 2.16 8.63
CA LYS A 16 11.91 1.74 9.05
C LYS A 16 12.58 0.82 8.02
N PRO A 17 11.91 -0.23 7.49
CA PRO A 17 12.48 -1.05 6.42
C PRO A 17 12.85 -0.26 5.15
N THR A 18 12.06 0.75 4.78
CA THR A 18 12.36 1.59 3.60
C THR A 18 13.60 2.46 3.85
N LEU A 19 13.69 3.09 5.03
CA LEU A 19 14.86 3.90 5.40
C LEU A 19 16.13 3.04 5.45
N ASP A 20 16.05 1.83 6.02
CA ASP A 20 17.19 0.90 6.09
C ASP A 20 17.64 0.43 4.71
N LEU A 21 16.70 0.29 3.75
CA LEU A 21 17.03 -0.04 2.37
C LEU A 21 17.75 1.11 1.68
N LEU A 22 17.26 2.34 1.86
CA LEU A 22 17.84 3.55 1.26
C LEU A 22 19.23 3.86 1.85
N GLU A 23 19.41 3.68 3.15
CA GLU A 23 20.73 3.81 3.80
C GLU A 23 21.75 2.82 3.20
N LYS A 24 21.36 1.56 2.98
CA LYS A 24 22.21 0.57 2.30
C LYS A 24 22.52 0.91 0.85
N ALA A 25 21.63 1.65 0.18
CA ALA A 25 21.83 2.16 -1.16
C ALA A 25 22.67 3.45 -1.19
N GLY A 26 23.05 4.00 -0.04
CA GLY A 26 23.87 5.20 0.08
C GLY A 26 23.09 6.51 0.23
N TYR A 27 21.77 6.45 0.45
CA TYR A 27 20.93 7.63 0.70
C TYR A 27 20.62 7.74 2.19
N ASN A 28 21.24 8.71 2.86
CA ASN A 28 20.98 8.94 4.27
C ASN A 28 19.76 9.87 4.41
N ILE A 29 18.75 9.40 5.13
CA ILE A 29 17.50 10.13 5.35
C ILE A 29 17.31 10.38 6.83
N TYR A 30 17.21 11.66 7.20
CA TYR A 30 17.09 12.11 8.57
C TYR A 30 15.64 12.45 8.86
N THR A 31 14.98 11.56 9.61
CA THR A 31 13.58 11.73 10.03
C THR A 31 13.47 12.27 11.45
N SER A 32 12.37 12.96 11.75
CA SER A 32 11.91 13.20 13.12
C SER A 32 10.60 12.44 13.38
N ASP A 33 10.30 12.07 14.63
CA ASP A 33 9.15 11.23 14.98
C ASP A 33 7.81 11.74 14.42
N ARG A 34 7.63 13.06 14.40
CA ARG A 34 6.41 13.72 13.88
C ARG A 34 6.61 14.33 12.49
N GLY A 35 7.83 14.28 11.95
CA GLY A 35 8.16 14.86 10.66
C GLY A 35 7.38 14.21 9.51
N LEU A 36 6.91 15.06 8.60
CA LEU A 36 6.38 14.65 7.28
C LEU A 36 7.31 15.04 6.14
N ARG A 37 8.40 15.75 6.45
CA ARG A 37 9.40 16.28 5.53
C ARG A 37 10.80 15.93 6.08
N PRO A 38 11.31 14.72 5.82
CA PRO A 38 12.66 14.35 6.17
C PRO A 38 13.67 15.16 5.35
N SER A 39 14.88 15.34 5.88
CA SER A 39 16.01 15.80 5.08
C SER A 39 16.84 14.62 4.60
N SER A 40 17.67 14.84 3.58
CA SER A 40 18.66 13.88 3.09
C SER A 40 20.02 14.56 2.94
N ASP A 41 21.07 13.76 2.83
CA ASP A 41 22.39 14.20 2.40
C ASP A 41 22.49 14.43 0.87
N ASP A 42 21.44 14.07 0.12
CA ASP A 42 21.27 14.41 -1.29
C ASP A 42 20.29 15.59 -1.46
N ASP A 43 20.82 16.77 -1.79
CA ASP A 43 20.06 18.00 -2.01
C ASP A 43 19.14 17.95 -3.24
N SER A 44 19.24 16.91 -4.08
CA SER A 44 18.33 16.71 -5.22
C SER A 44 17.01 16.05 -4.84
N LEU A 45 16.85 15.58 -3.59
CA LEU A 45 15.65 14.89 -3.13
C LEU A 45 14.76 15.80 -2.26
N ASP A 46 13.49 15.96 -2.68
CA ASP A 46 12.45 16.59 -1.86
C ASP A 46 11.50 15.52 -1.30
N ILE A 47 11.75 15.10 -0.06
CA ILE A 47 11.16 13.88 0.51
C ILE A 47 9.85 14.18 1.27
N TYR A 48 8.84 13.34 1.05
CA TYR A 48 7.54 13.37 1.73
C TYR A 48 7.25 12.05 2.42
N MET A 49 6.90 12.06 3.71
CA MET A 49 6.41 10.88 4.41
C MET A 49 4.88 10.81 4.28
N ILE A 50 4.38 9.85 3.50
CA ILE A 50 2.95 9.71 3.17
C ILE A 50 2.51 8.29 3.53
N ARG A 51 1.25 8.10 3.94
CA ARG A 51 0.70 6.75 4.15
C ARG A 51 0.71 5.99 2.83
N ALA A 52 1.15 4.72 2.83
CA ALA A 52 1.28 3.92 1.62
C ALA A 52 0.00 3.91 0.76
N GLN A 53 -1.17 3.85 1.40
CA GLN A 53 -2.48 3.89 0.76
C GLN A 53 -2.71 5.11 -0.15
N GLU A 54 -2.05 6.24 0.13
CA GLU A 54 -2.31 7.53 -0.52
C GLU A 54 -1.25 7.90 -1.56
N ILE A 55 -0.09 7.24 -1.57
CA ILE A 55 1.05 7.62 -2.42
C ILE A 55 0.67 7.64 -3.90
N ALA A 56 0.04 6.56 -4.38
CA ALA A 56 -0.41 6.44 -5.77
C ALA A 56 -1.27 7.63 -6.22
N ARG A 57 -2.24 8.03 -5.38
CA ARG A 57 -3.15 9.15 -5.64
C ARG A 57 -2.41 10.50 -5.73
N TYR A 58 -1.39 10.72 -4.92
CA TYR A 58 -0.62 11.98 -4.95
C TYR A 58 0.34 12.05 -6.14
N ILE A 59 0.81 10.90 -6.64
CA ILE A 59 1.57 10.82 -7.90
C ILE A 59 0.66 11.18 -9.07
N GLU A 60 -0.51 10.56 -9.16
CA GLU A 60 -1.51 10.85 -10.21
C GLU A 60 -1.90 12.34 -10.27
N GLN A 61 -2.06 12.98 -9.10
CA GLN A 61 -2.38 14.40 -9.01
C GLN A 61 -1.22 15.34 -9.35
N GLY A 62 -0.02 14.81 -9.61
CA GLY A 62 1.18 15.59 -9.91
C GLY A 62 1.76 16.36 -8.71
N PHE A 63 1.35 16.02 -7.48
CA PHE A 63 1.94 16.61 -6.27
C PHE A 63 3.31 16.00 -5.95
N ILE A 64 3.48 14.72 -6.29
CA ILE A 64 4.67 13.90 -6.07
C ILE A 64 5.12 13.34 -7.43
N ASP A 65 6.43 13.28 -7.67
CA ASP A 65 6.97 12.80 -8.94
C ASP A 65 7.09 11.25 -8.95
N CYS A 66 7.50 10.66 -7.82
CA CYS A 66 7.58 9.21 -7.64
C CYS A 66 7.43 8.79 -6.17
N GLY A 67 7.27 7.50 -5.90
CA GLY A 67 7.21 7.04 -4.52
C GLY A 67 7.31 5.54 -4.35
N ILE A 68 7.62 5.13 -3.12
CA ILE A 68 7.67 3.72 -2.73
C ILE A 68 6.39 3.39 -1.96
N THR A 69 5.60 2.44 -2.47
CA THR A 69 4.35 2.02 -1.84
C THR A 69 4.16 0.51 -1.89
N GLY A 70 3.18 0.00 -1.13
CA GLY A 70 2.77 -1.39 -1.21
C GLY A 70 2.11 -1.67 -2.56
N LEU A 71 2.48 -2.79 -3.19
CA LEU A 71 1.92 -3.24 -4.47
C LEU A 71 0.40 -3.40 -4.41
N ASP A 72 -0.13 -3.82 -3.27
CA ASP A 72 -1.55 -3.93 -3.01
C ASP A 72 -2.29 -2.60 -3.15
N TRP A 73 -1.72 -1.52 -2.59
CA TRP A 73 -2.28 -0.19 -2.73
C TRP A 73 -2.18 0.32 -4.16
N ALA A 74 -1.04 0.12 -4.83
CA ALA A 74 -0.90 0.49 -6.24
C ALA A 74 -1.90 -0.28 -7.14
N TYR A 75 -2.11 -1.57 -6.88
CA TYR A 75 -3.04 -2.42 -7.63
C TYR A 75 -4.51 -2.04 -7.45
N GLY A 76 -4.87 -1.55 -6.25
CA GLY A 76 -6.23 -1.14 -5.92
C GLY A 76 -6.64 0.20 -6.54
N HIS A 77 -5.71 1.03 -6.96
CA HIS A 77 -6.02 2.30 -7.61
C HIS A 77 -6.04 2.13 -9.14
N ASP A 78 -7.07 2.66 -9.81
CA ASP A 78 -7.17 2.68 -11.28
C ASP A 78 -6.37 3.87 -11.84
N VAL A 79 -5.06 3.84 -11.58
CA VAL A 79 -4.13 4.93 -11.91
C VAL A 79 -3.07 4.44 -12.87
N ASP A 80 -2.72 5.28 -13.85
CA ASP A 80 -1.65 5.00 -14.81
C ASP A 80 -0.30 5.24 -14.15
N LEU A 81 0.16 4.25 -13.39
CA LEU A 81 1.47 4.24 -12.74
C LEU A 81 2.43 3.35 -13.52
N VAL A 82 3.66 3.85 -13.69
CA VAL A 82 4.77 3.05 -14.20
C VAL A 82 5.44 2.34 -13.02
N ASP A 83 5.38 1.01 -13.00
CA ASP A 83 6.16 0.21 -12.07
C ASP A 83 7.63 0.23 -12.48
N LEU A 84 8.47 0.80 -11.62
CA LEU A 84 9.91 0.96 -11.88
C LEU A 84 10.73 -0.23 -11.37
N ALA A 85 10.33 -0.81 -10.23
CA ALA A 85 11.09 -1.86 -9.56
C ALA A 85 10.28 -2.52 -8.42
N GLU A 86 10.40 -3.85 -8.33
CA GLU A 86 10.02 -4.59 -7.13
C GLU A 86 11.14 -4.49 -6.09
N LEU A 87 10.80 -4.02 -4.89
CA LEU A 87 11.73 -3.92 -3.76
C LEU A 87 11.42 -5.02 -2.74
N PRO A 88 12.19 -6.12 -2.68
CA PRO A 88 11.86 -7.28 -1.85
C PRO A 88 12.22 -7.05 -0.38
N TYR A 89 11.44 -6.21 0.29
CA TYR A 89 11.53 -5.95 1.72
C TYR A 89 10.15 -5.88 2.35
N SER A 90 10.03 -6.25 3.62
CA SER A 90 8.79 -6.05 4.38
C SER A 90 9.08 -5.98 5.88
N ARG A 91 8.02 -5.89 6.68
CA ARG A 91 8.10 -5.90 8.15
C ARG A 91 8.69 -7.20 8.72
N ALA A 92 8.58 -8.34 8.01
CA ALA A 92 8.85 -9.65 8.60
C ALA A 92 9.59 -10.65 7.68
N SER A 93 9.45 -10.55 6.35
CA SER A 93 10.12 -11.47 5.43
C SER A 93 10.33 -10.86 4.04
N THR A 94 11.16 -11.48 3.22
CA THR A 94 11.31 -11.12 1.79
C THR A 94 10.23 -11.74 0.90
N ARG A 95 9.35 -12.59 1.45
CA ARG A 95 8.25 -13.18 0.68
C ARG A 95 7.13 -12.16 0.49
N PRO A 96 6.49 -12.11 -0.69
CA PRO A 96 5.35 -11.25 -0.93
C PRO A 96 4.21 -11.54 0.05
N THR A 97 3.59 -10.47 0.55
CA THR A 97 2.35 -10.55 1.32
C THR A 97 1.23 -11.05 0.41
N ARG A 98 0.35 -11.89 0.96
CA ARG A 98 -0.83 -12.39 0.24
C ARG A 98 -2.10 -11.82 0.87
N TRP A 99 -2.96 -11.27 0.04
CA TRP A 99 -4.33 -10.99 0.41
C TRP A 99 -5.12 -12.29 0.44
N VAL A 100 -5.92 -12.47 1.49
CA VAL A 100 -6.76 -13.66 1.69
C VAL A 100 -8.15 -13.23 2.11
N LEU A 101 -9.15 -13.98 1.66
CA LEU A 101 -10.51 -13.90 2.21
C LEU A 101 -10.61 -14.91 3.34
N VAL A 102 -11.18 -14.46 4.46
CA VAL A 102 -11.32 -15.27 5.67
C VAL A 102 -12.80 -15.32 6.03
N VAL A 103 -13.25 -16.49 6.49
CA VAL A 103 -14.60 -16.76 6.98
C VAL A 103 -14.50 -17.46 8.33
N PRO A 104 -15.58 -17.48 9.15
CA PRO A 104 -15.63 -18.30 10.35
C PRO A 104 -15.26 -19.76 10.08
N GLU A 105 -14.67 -20.45 11.06
CA GLU A 105 -14.27 -21.85 10.92
C GLU A 105 -15.46 -22.78 10.60
N ASP A 106 -16.65 -22.45 11.10
CA ASP A 106 -17.91 -23.17 10.87
C ASP A 106 -18.68 -22.70 9.63
N SER A 107 -18.12 -21.76 8.86
CA SER A 107 -18.76 -21.23 7.66
C SER A 107 -18.90 -22.31 6.58
N PRO A 108 -20.05 -22.38 5.89
CA PRO A 108 -20.23 -23.29 4.76
C PRO A 108 -19.49 -22.84 3.48
N VAL A 109 -18.93 -21.62 3.46
CA VAL A 109 -18.19 -21.05 2.34
C VAL A 109 -16.89 -21.83 2.12
N LYS A 110 -16.67 -22.32 0.89
CA LYS A 110 -15.43 -23.05 0.52
C LYS A 110 -14.71 -22.43 -0.66
N THR A 111 -15.42 -21.66 -1.47
CA THR A 111 -14.93 -21.06 -2.70
C THR A 111 -15.35 -19.60 -2.79
N VAL A 112 -14.70 -18.83 -3.67
CA VAL A 112 -15.10 -17.44 -3.89
C VAL A 112 -16.53 -17.33 -4.43
N GLN A 113 -17.02 -18.33 -5.16
CA GLN A 113 -18.39 -18.37 -5.69
C GLN A 113 -19.44 -18.40 -4.58
N ASP A 114 -19.12 -18.98 -3.42
CA ASP A 114 -20.03 -19.04 -2.27
C ASP A 114 -20.23 -17.66 -1.60
N LEU A 115 -19.46 -16.64 -2.03
CA LEU A 115 -19.58 -15.25 -1.59
C LEU A 115 -20.63 -14.45 -2.37
N GLU A 116 -21.32 -15.06 -3.34
CA GLU A 116 -22.40 -14.40 -4.06
C GLU A 116 -23.49 -13.90 -3.09
N GLY A 117 -23.82 -12.61 -3.21
CA GLY A 117 -24.77 -11.91 -2.34
C GLY A 117 -24.33 -11.74 -0.88
N LYS A 118 -23.09 -12.10 -0.52
CA LYS A 118 -22.56 -11.96 0.84
C LYS A 118 -22.02 -10.55 1.11
N HIS A 119 -21.67 -10.33 2.36
CA HIS A 119 -21.05 -9.10 2.86
C HIS A 119 -19.57 -9.36 3.21
N ILE A 120 -18.69 -8.43 2.81
CA ILE A 120 -17.25 -8.49 3.06
C ILE A 120 -16.78 -7.17 3.66
N ALA A 121 -16.23 -7.20 4.88
CA ALA A 121 -15.56 -6.08 5.50
C ALA A 121 -14.05 -6.08 5.16
N THR A 122 -13.49 -4.95 4.72
CA THR A 122 -12.06 -4.86 4.35
C THR A 122 -11.53 -3.42 4.42
N GLU A 123 -10.22 -3.25 4.65
CA GLU A 123 -9.54 -1.96 4.43
C GLU A 123 -9.27 -1.72 2.92
N GLY A 124 -9.05 -2.80 2.16
CA GLY A 124 -8.71 -2.75 0.73
C GLY A 124 -9.95 -2.87 -0.16
N ILE A 125 -10.87 -1.90 -0.11
CA ILE A 125 -12.13 -1.94 -0.85
C ILE A 125 -11.92 -2.25 -2.34
N GLU A 126 -11.09 -1.47 -3.00
CA GLU A 126 -10.93 -1.55 -4.45
C GLU A 126 -10.21 -2.83 -4.88
N ILE A 127 -9.24 -3.29 -4.07
CA ILE A 127 -8.57 -4.59 -4.24
C ILE A 127 -9.62 -5.73 -4.20
N THR A 128 -10.50 -5.71 -3.19
CA THR A 128 -11.53 -6.73 -3.02
C THR A 128 -12.57 -6.68 -4.14
N LYS A 129 -13.07 -5.49 -4.51
CA LYS A 129 -14.03 -5.33 -5.60
C LYS A 129 -13.47 -5.84 -6.93
N ARG A 130 -12.22 -5.49 -7.24
CA ARG A 130 -11.53 -5.94 -8.46
C ARG A 130 -11.39 -7.46 -8.47
N TYR A 131 -10.93 -8.06 -7.37
CA TYR A 131 -10.82 -9.51 -7.24
C TYR A 131 -12.17 -10.22 -7.45
N LEU A 132 -13.27 -9.72 -6.84
CA LEU A 132 -14.60 -10.29 -7.03
C LEU A 132 -15.10 -10.17 -8.47
N ALA A 133 -14.87 -9.00 -9.10
CA ALA A 133 -15.24 -8.76 -10.49
C ALA A 133 -14.51 -9.71 -11.45
N GLU A 134 -13.20 -9.91 -11.26
CA GLU A 134 -12.40 -10.89 -12.03
C GLU A 134 -12.90 -12.34 -11.85
N LYS A 135 -13.56 -12.64 -10.72
CA LYS A 135 -14.16 -13.95 -10.44
C LYS A 135 -15.65 -14.04 -10.81
N GLY A 136 -16.25 -12.96 -11.31
CA GLY A 136 -17.67 -12.90 -11.67
C GLY A 136 -18.62 -13.01 -10.48
N VAL A 137 -18.19 -12.61 -9.28
CA VAL A 137 -18.98 -12.70 -8.03
C VAL A 137 -19.45 -11.31 -7.62
N LYS A 138 -20.70 -11.19 -7.19
CA LYS A 138 -21.27 -9.94 -6.66
C LYS A 138 -21.47 -10.08 -5.14
N ALA A 139 -20.73 -9.29 -4.38
CA ALA A 139 -20.87 -9.20 -2.92
C ALA A 139 -20.87 -7.72 -2.50
N SER A 140 -21.50 -7.40 -1.36
CA SER A 140 -21.38 -6.06 -0.77
C SER A 140 -20.03 -5.95 -0.06
N VAL A 141 -19.30 -4.87 -0.34
CA VAL A 141 -17.98 -4.61 0.24
C VAL A 141 -18.05 -3.35 1.09
N GLU A 142 -17.82 -3.48 2.40
CA GLU A 142 -17.83 -2.40 3.39
C GLU A 142 -16.42 -2.08 3.86
N PHE A 143 -16.18 -0.79 4.13
CA PHE A 143 -14.89 -0.33 4.63
C PHE A 143 -14.74 -0.62 6.11
N SER A 144 -13.63 -1.28 6.47
CA SER A 144 -13.26 -1.59 7.85
C SER A 144 -12.06 -0.75 8.26
N TRP A 145 -12.07 -0.15 9.46
CA TRP A 145 -10.93 0.56 10.05
C TRP A 145 -9.90 -0.36 10.75
N GLY A 146 -9.81 -1.61 10.31
CA GLY A 146 -9.03 -2.65 10.99
C GLY A 146 -9.84 -3.49 11.98
N ALA A 147 -9.15 -4.36 12.73
CA ALA A 147 -9.76 -5.45 13.50
C ALA A 147 -10.78 -6.26 12.67
N THR A 148 -10.49 -6.45 11.39
CA THR A 148 -11.39 -7.11 10.44
C THR A 148 -11.64 -8.56 10.83
N GLU A 149 -10.70 -9.19 11.53
CA GLU A 149 -10.79 -10.55 12.08
C GLU A 149 -11.97 -10.79 13.04
N VAL A 150 -12.55 -9.75 13.64
CA VAL A 150 -13.73 -9.87 14.53
C VAL A 150 -15.05 -9.44 13.88
N LYS A 151 -15.03 -9.07 12.59
CA LYS A 151 -16.19 -8.53 11.84
C LYS A 151 -16.79 -9.56 10.87
N VAL A 152 -16.65 -10.83 11.21
CA VAL A 152 -17.12 -12.00 10.45
C VAL A 152 -18.61 -12.27 10.65
#